data_AF-A0A2E9E4R9-F1
#
_entry.id   AF-A0A2E9E4R9-F1
#
_cell.length_a   1.000
_cell.length_b   1.000
_cell.length_c   1.000
_cell.angle_alpha   90.00
_cell.angle_beta   90.00
_cell.angle_gamma   90.00
#
_symmetry.space_group_name_H-M   'P 1'
#
loop_
_entity.id
_entity.type
_entity.pdbx_description
1 polymer ?
#
loop_
_entity_poly.entity_id
_entity_poly.type
_entity_poly.pdbx_seq_one_letter_code
_entity_poly.pdbx_strand_id
1 'polypeptide(L)'
;PKVIGCQVVGINGPKRPTCAAFITTEKGTYVSTQEIREFCQTSLAKYKVPAYVFLISKFPTTTGPNGTKIQRTVLRDLAQEKIVSTSSST
;
A
#
# COMPACT_ATOMS: atom_id res chain seq x y z
N PRO A 1 3.82 -18.00 3.18
CA PRO A 1 2.90 -16.89 2.83
C PRO A 1 3.67 -15.84 2.04
N LYS A 2 3.15 -15.32 0.91
CA LYS A 2 3.92 -14.44 0.01
C LYS A 2 4.13 -13.03 0.56
N VAL A 3 3.17 -12.53 1.34
CA VAL A 3 3.18 -11.20 1.96
C VAL A 3 3.76 -11.30 3.37
N ILE A 4 4.79 -10.51 3.66
CA ILE A 4 5.46 -10.49 4.99
C ILE A 4 5.18 -9.19 5.76
N GLY A 5 4.66 -8.17 5.09
CA GLY A 5 4.26 -6.92 5.72
C GLY A 5 3.22 -6.19 4.89
N CYS A 6 2.26 -5.57 5.58
CA CYS A 6 1.21 -4.78 4.96
C CYS A 6 0.95 -3.53 5.79
N GLN A 7 0.87 -2.38 5.12
CA GLN A 7 0.39 -1.15 5.74
C GLN A 7 -0.63 -0.45 4.85
N VAL A 8 -1.76 -0.09 5.45
CA VAL A 8 -2.85 0.60 4.77
C VAL A 8 -2.96 2.03 5.29
N VAL A 9 -3.09 2.98 4.37
CA VAL A 9 -3.32 4.40 4.63
C VAL A 9 -4.52 4.89 3.81
N GLY A 10 -5.30 5.79 4.40
CA GLY A 10 -6.32 6.55 3.68
C GLY A 10 -5.68 7.70 2.92
N ILE A 11 -6.08 7.87 1.66
CA ILE A 11 -5.64 8.92 0.75
C ILE A 11 -6.84 9.63 0.12
N ASN A 12 -6.59 10.85 -0.37
CA ASN A 12 -7.57 11.59 -1.15
C ASN A 12 -7.53 11.07 -2.59
N GLY A 13 -8.30 10.02 -2.87
CA GLY A 13 -8.44 9.47 -4.21
C GLY A 13 -9.17 10.43 -5.15
N PRO A 14 -9.03 10.27 -6.49
CA PRO A 14 -9.56 11.23 -7.47
C PRO A 14 -11.08 11.46 -7.40
N LYS A 15 -11.84 10.40 -7.05
CA LYS A 15 -13.32 10.46 -6.97
C LYS A 15 -13.82 10.53 -5.53
N ARG A 16 -13.12 9.88 -4.61
CA ARG A 16 -13.50 9.77 -3.19
C ARG A 16 -12.29 9.35 -2.36
N PRO A 17 -12.29 9.61 -1.05
CA PRO A 17 -11.33 9.02 -0.13
C PRO A 17 -11.27 7.50 -0.29
N THR A 18 -10.05 6.95 -0.33
CA THR A 18 -9.86 5.52 -0.57
C THR A 18 -8.62 4.97 0.12
N CYS A 19 -8.49 3.65 0.14
CA CYS A 19 -7.38 2.94 0.77
C CYS A 19 -6.26 2.69 -0.23
N ALA A 20 -5.04 3.01 0.16
CA ALA A 20 -3.81 2.57 -0.49
C ALA A 20 -3.08 1.58 0.42
N ALA A 21 -2.68 0.44 -0.12
CA ALA A 21 -1.93 -0.59 0.59
C ALA A 21 -0.48 -0.66 0.10
N PHE A 22 0.45 -0.72 1.05
CA PHE A 22 1.87 -0.96 0.82
C PHE A 22 2.23 -2.35 1.32
N ILE A 23 2.80 -3.16 0.44
CA ILE A 23 3.07 -4.57 0.66
C ILE A 23 4.57 -4.83 0.53
N THR A 24 5.14 -5.56 1.48
CA THR A 24 6.47 -6.15 1.38
C THR A 24 6.33 -7.66 1.20
N THR A 25 7.11 -8.24 0.30
CA THR A 25 7.16 -9.69 0.04
C THR A 25 8.48 -10.29 0.48
N GLU A 26 8.49 -11.61 0.64
CA GLU A 26 9.73 -12.36 0.83
C GLU A 26 10.63 -12.26 -0.41
N LYS A 27 11.95 -12.26 -0.20
CA LYS A 27 12.92 -12.19 -1.29
C LYS A 27 12.74 -13.38 -2.24
N GLY A 28 12.70 -13.11 -3.54
CA GLY A 28 12.47 -14.12 -4.57
C GLY A 28 10.99 -14.51 -4.76
N THR A 29 10.08 -13.95 -3.97
CA THR A 29 8.65 -14.14 -4.16
C THR A 29 8.06 -13.02 -5.01
N TYR A 30 7.35 -13.41 -6.06
CA TYR A 30 6.57 -12.51 -6.89
C TYR A 30 5.08 -12.59 -6.52
N VAL A 31 4.45 -11.43 -6.38
CA VAL A 31 3.00 -11.28 -6.24
C VAL A 31 2.58 -10.09 -7.09
N SER A 32 1.50 -10.21 -7.85
CA SER A 32 0.97 -9.08 -8.59
C SER A 32 0.06 -8.23 -7.70
N THR A 33 -0.05 -6.93 -7.99
CA THR A 33 -1.00 -6.05 -7.29
C THR A 33 -2.45 -6.48 -7.52
N GLN A 34 -2.73 -7.13 -8.66
CA GLN A 34 -4.03 -7.73 -8.96
C GLN A 34 -4.32 -8.93 -8.07
N GLU A 35 -3.37 -9.86 -7.90
CA GLU A 35 -3.52 -11.04 -7.01
C GLU A 35 -3.85 -10.59 -5.58
N ILE A 36 -3.19 -9.53 -5.08
CA ILE A 36 -3.51 -8.95 -3.77
C ILE A 36 -4.95 -8.42 -3.69
N ARG A 37 -5.42 -7.71 -4.73
CA ARG A 37 -6.77 -7.14 -4.75
C ARG A 37 -7.83 -8.22 -4.86
N GLU A 38 -7.60 -9.24 -5.67
CA GLU A 38 -8.49 -10.40 -5.81
C GLU A 38 -8.58 -11.17 -4.49
N PHE A 39 -7.44 -11.42 -3.84
CA PHE A 39 -7.40 -12.01 -2.50
C PHE A 39 -8.19 -11.18 -1.47
N CYS A 40 -8.06 -9.85 -1.47
CA CYS A 40 -8.87 -9.01 -0.59
C CYS A 40 -10.38 -9.12 -0.89
N GLN A 41 -10.78 -9.29 -2.15
CA GLN A 41 -12.19 -9.38 -2.54
C GLN A 41 -12.87 -10.68 -2.09
N THR A 42 -12.11 -11.76 -1.84
CA THR A 42 -12.71 -13.02 -1.35
C THR A 42 -13.24 -12.93 0.07
N SER A 43 -12.75 -11.97 0.86
CA SER A 43 -13.01 -11.91 2.30
C SER A 43 -13.39 -10.54 2.84
N LEU A 44 -13.26 -9.47 2.05
CA LEU A 44 -13.59 -8.10 2.44
C LEU A 44 -14.75 -7.55 1.61
N ALA A 45 -15.58 -6.72 2.25
CA ALA A 45 -16.55 -5.90 1.52
C ALA A 45 -15.84 -5.00 0.50
N LYS A 46 -16.48 -4.77 -0.66
CA LYS A 46 -15.89 -4.05 -1.81
C LYS A 46 -15.26 -2.69 -1.45
N TYR A 47 -15.82 -1.96 -0.49
CA TYR A 47 -15.29 -0.65 -0.06
C TYR A 47 -14.04 -0.74 0.84
N LYS A 48 -13.72 -1.90 1.39
CA LYS A 48 -12.51 -2.17 2.20
C LYS A 48 -11.33 -2.68 1.36
N VAL A 49 -11.58 -3.09 0.13
CA VAL A 49 -10.53 -3.52 -0.80
C VAL A 49 -9.70 -2.28 -1.20
N PRO A 50 -8.36 -2.30 -1.03
CA PRO A 50 -7.51 -1.20 -1.45
C PRO A 50 -7.69 -0.88 -2.93
N ALA A 51 -7.94 0.39 -3.25
CA ALA A 51 -8.03 0.84 -4.63
C ALA A 51 -6.65 0.88 -5.29
N TYR A 52 -5.62 1.13 -4.49
CA TYR A 52 -4.22 1.17 -4.91
C TYR A 52 -3.40 0.20 -4.06
N VAL A 53 -2.52 -0.56 -4.71
CA VAL A 53 -1.59 -1.48 -4.07
C VAL A 53 -0.20 -1.19 -4.61
N PHE A 54 0.75 -0.99 -3.71
CA PHE A 54 2.15 -0.71 -4.03
C PHE A 54 3.04 -1.77 -3.40
N LEU A 55 3.86 -2.42 -4.22
CA LEU A 55 4.91 -3.30 -3.74
C LEU A 55 6.14 -2.45 -3.42
N ILE A 56 6.66 -2.58 -2.21
CA ILE A 56 7.86 -1.88 -1.75
C ILE A 56 8.84 -2.86 -1.14
N SER A 57 10.13 -2.56 -1.23
CA SER A 57 11.18 -3.37 -0.61
C SER A 57 11.21 -3.24 0.91
N LYS A 58 10.90 -2.05 1.44
CA LYS A 58 10.94 -1.75 2.88
C LYS A 58 10.03 -0.58 3.23
N PHE A 59 9.40 -0.64 4.40
CA PHE A 59 8.63 0.49 4.94
C PHE A 59 9.53 1.67 5.38
N PRO A 60 9.11 2.92 5.12
CA PRO A 60 9.74 4.07 5.72
C PRO A 60 9.54 3.99 7.24
N THR A 61 10.66 4.04 7.97
CA THR A 61 10.68 3.83 9.41
C THR A 61 11.57 4.86 10.08
N THR A 62 11.33 5.10 11.36
CA THR A 62 12.20 5.87 12.25
C THR A 62 12.67 4.94 13.35
N THR A 63 13.97 4.91 13.60
CA THR A 63 14.53 4.19 14.75
C THR A 63 14.53 5.13 15.95
N GLY A 64 13.88 4.72 17.04
CA GLY A 64 13.88 5.45 18.30
C GLY A 64 14.31 4.56 19.47
N PRO A 65 14.39 5.14 20.69
CA PRO A 65 14.78 4.40 21.90
C PRO A 65 13.85 3.21 22.22
N ASN A 66 12.60 3.24 21.74
CA ASN A 66 11.60 2.19 21.94
C ASN A 66 11.40 1.30 20.70
N GLY A 67 12.37 1.27 19.79
CA GLY A 67 12.36 0.43 18.58
C GLY A 67 11.97 1.16 17.30
N THR A 68 11.64 0.38 16.28
CA THR A 68 11.40 0.85 14.90
C THR A 68 9.93 1.19 14.69
N LYS A 69 9.62 2.45 14.35
CA LYS A 69 8.27 2.92 14.07
C LYS A 69 8.07 3.17 12.59
N ILE A 70 6.99 2.65 12.00
CA ILE A 70 6.62 2.93 10.61
C ILE A 70 6.05 4.35 10.49
N GLN A 71 6.52 5.08 9.48
CA GLN A 71 6.13 6.46 9.20
C GLN A 71 4.88 6.49 8.29
N ARG A 72 3.69 6.38 8.90
CA ARG A 72 2.41 6.38 8.14
C ARG A 72 2.15 7.67 7.36
N THR A 73 2.69 8.81 7.82
CA THR A 73 2.59 10.08 7.09
C THR A 73 3.35 10.00 5.77
N VAL A 74 4.61 9.53 5.79
CA VAL A 74 5.41 9.31 4.57
C VAL A 74 4.73 8.34 3.61
N LEU A 75 4.12 7.26 4.12
CA LEU A 75 3.34 6.34 3.27
C LEU A 75 2.15 7.03 2.59
N ARG A 76 1.45 7.93 3.29
CA ARG A 76 0.34 8.69 2.72
C ARG A 76 0.83 9.62 1.62
N ASP A 77 1.92 10.35 1.87
CA ASP A 77 2.48 11.30 0.91
C ASP A 77 2.97 10.57 -0.36
N LEU A 78 3.68 9.45 -0.19
CA LEU A 78 4.11 8.58 -1.30
C LEU A 78 2.93 8.04 -2.11
N ALA A 79 1.84 7.64 -1.45
CA ALA A 79 0.66 7.18 -2.16
C ALA A 79 0.00 8.33 -2.94
N GLN A 80 -0.10 9.51 -2.35
CA GLN A 80 -0.66 10.71 -2.97
C GLN A 80 0.17 11.13 -4.21
N GLU A 81 1.49 11.07 -4.13
CA GLU A 81 2.39 11.34 -5.26
C GLU A 81 2.19 10.33 -6.40
N LYS A 82 2.18 9.03 -6.08
CA LYS A 82 2.03 7.95 -7.08
C LYS A 82 0.72 8.01 -7.84
N ILE A 83 -0.39 8.37 -7.19
CA ILE A 83 -1.68 8.45 -7.88
C ILE A 83 -1.79 9.69 -8.77
N VAL A 84 -1.11 10.79 -8.39
CA VAL A 84 -1.05 12.00 -9.22
C VAL A 84 -0.19 11.75 -10.46
N SER A 85 0.99 11.14 -10.30
CA SER A 85 1.90 10.85 -11.41
C SER A 85 1.32 9.89 -12.45
N THR A 86 0.47 8.95 -12.01
CA THR A 86 -0.20 7.99 -12.90
C THR A 86 -1.29 8.66 -13.77
N SER A 87 -1.71 9.88 -13.44
CA SER A 87 -2.75 10.62 -14.18
C SER A 87 -2.19 11.49 -15.32
N SER A 88 -0.86 11.54 -15.50
CA SER A 88 -0.18 12.41 -16.49
C SER A 88 0.54 11.64 -17.60
N SER A 89 0.29 10.34 -17.74
CA SER A 89 0.75 9.55 -18.89
C SER A 89 -0.48 8.99 -19.61
N THR A 90 -1.03 9.80 -20.50
CA THR A 90 -1.91 9.39 -21.60
C THR A 90 -1.39 10.06 -22.86
#